data_AF-A0A1X6ZLR2-F1
#
_entry.id   AF-A0A1X6ZLR2-F1
#
_cell.length_a   1.000
_cell.length_b   1.000
_cell.length_c   1.000
_cell.angle_alpha   90.00
_cell.angle_beta   90.00
_cell.angle_gamma   90.00
#
_symmetry.space_group_name_H-M   'P 1'
#
loop_
_entity.id
_entity.type
_entity.pdbx_description
1 polymer ?
#
loop_
_entity_poly.entity_id
_entity_poly.type
_entity_poly.pdbx_seq_one_letter_code
_entity_poly.pdbx_strand_id
1 'polypeptide(L)'
;MTEATQTRFQPSRAVWLGALYVAEMVVVILAFQVLSQIECRQTAIEGACRGLRGLALGVMCVSFLLGIYLWARPRARQDFADICRTAPGGRMSGLVHGLGFALILAPLGVVAPADMNAAFHLVFPVLVLGAALAAFGGLFWLARPGAWRHWLRGRARSLLALFGLAAVLPGLVVLLGPLWYQQVLTDITFIAVVVLLSLVSDRVTADPSVHVIGADDFLVRVADSCSGIEGFVLITVFLALFAALFRDELRFKRFWLVIWPLALLTSWVFNVLRITALLLIGAHLSPELAVNGFHSFAGWLMFSTLSIGVLVLVSRSSFVMRDLEREREPAAPLAQDDVAGRIVPFIVFALSGLVVQAFWSSPTLGYPLQVAMMLGAL
;
A
#
# COMPACT_ATOMS: atom_id res chain seq x y z
N MET A 1 40.39 31.42 11.47
CA MET A 1 40.47 29.94 11.49
C MET A 1 39.43 29.43 12.47
N THR A 2 38.25 29.07 11.97
CA THR A 2 37.21 28.37 12.72
C THR A 2 36.96 27.08 11.97
N GLU A 3 37.41 25.97 12.56
CA GLU A 3 37.18 24.61 12.05
C GLU A 3 35.67 24.37 12.00
N ALA A 4 35.09 24.52 10.82
CA ALA A 4 33.81 23.91 10.50
C ALA A 4 34.03 22.40 10.52
N THR A 5 33.68 21.77 11.64
CA THR A 5 33.59 20.31 11.74
C THR A 5 32.50 19.85 10.76
N GLN A 6 32.89 19.60 9.51
CA GLN A 6 32.12 18.77 8.61
C GLN A 6 32.12 17.36 9.20
N THR A 7 31.19 17.10 10.12
CA THR A 7 30.78 15.73 10.41
C THR A 7 30.18 15.17 9.14
N ARG A 8 31.01 14.52 8.31
CA ARG A 8 30.53 13.59 7.29
C ARG A 8 29.60 12.62 8.01
N PHE A 9 28.29 12.77 7.82
CA PHE A 9 27.30 11.78 8.23
C PHE A 9 27.63 10.51 7.45
N GLN A 10 28.56 9.69 7.94
CA GLN A 10 28.74 8.36 7.39
C GLN A 10 27.42 7.62 7.64
N PRO A 11 26.79 7.04 6.59
CA PRO A 11 25.56 6.32 6.77
C PRO A 11 25.81 5.21 7.79
N SER A 12 24.95 5.09 8.80
CA SER A 12 25.11 4.06 9.82
C SER A 12 25.17 2.69 9.15
N ARG A 13 25.97 1.77 9.70
CA ARG A 13 26.08 0.38 9.21
C ARG A 13 24.73 -0.26 8.89
N ALA A 14 23.72 0.04 9.71
CA ALA A 14 22.34 -0.41 9.53
C ALA A 14 21.71 0.08 8.22
N VAL A 15 21.95 1.32 7.82
CA VAL A 15 21.45 1.88 6.55
C VAL A 15 22.11 1.20 5.36
N TRP A 16 23.44 1.04 5.40
CA TRP A 16 24.18 0.39 4.32
C TRP A 16 23.78 -1.07 4.13
N LEU A 17 23.74 -1.86 5.21
CA LEU A 17 23.29 -3.26 5.14
C LEU A 17 21.80 -3.36 4.79
N GLY A 18 20.96 -2.43 5.26
CA GLY A 18 19.56 -2.35 4.86
C GLY A 18 19.40 -2.16 3.35
N ALA A 19 20.16 -1.23 2.76
CA ALA A 19 20.16 -1.00 1.31
C ALA A 19 20.64 -2.24 0.54
N LEU A 20 21.67 -2.93 1.03
CA LEU A 20 22.15 -4.19 0.46
C LEU A 20 21.04 -5.26 0.46
N TYR A 21 20.39 -5.49 1.60
CA TYR A 21 19.33 -6.51 1.70
C TYR A 21 18.12 -6.20 0.80
N VAL A 22 17.78 -4.92 0.63
CA VAL A 22 16.75 -4.51 -0.34
C VAL A 22 17.19 -4.84 -1.76
N ALA A 23 18.42 -4.53 -2.13
CA ALA A 23 18.95 -4.86 -3.46
C ALA A 23 18.98 -6.37 -3.72
N GLU A 24 19.41 -7.16 -2.74
CA GLU A 24 19.39 -8.63 -2.81
C GLU A 24 17.98 -9.18 -2.98
N MET A 25 17.00 -8.66 -2.23
CA MET A 25 15.60 -9.05 -2.38
C MET A 25 15.08 -8.75 -3.79
N VAL A 26 15.41 -7.59 -4.36
CA VAL A 26 15.07 -7.23 -5.73
C VAL A 26 15.69 -8.22 -6.73
N VAL A 27 16.97 -8.58 -6.55
CA VAL A 27 17.64 -9.58 -7.39
C VAL A 27 16.92 -10.93 -7.33
N VAL A 28 16.55 -11.40 -6.13
CA VAL A 28 15.81 -12.67 -5.96
C VAL A 28 14.45 -12.61 -6.64
N ILE A 29 13.72 -11.51 -6.51
CA ILE A 29 12.42 -11.31 -7.18
C ILE A 29 12.59 -11.35 -8.69
N LEU A 30 13.53 -10.58 -9.24
CA LEU A 30 13.79 -10.55 -10.68
C LEU A 30 14.19 -11.93 -11.20
N ALA A 31 15.09 -12.61 -10.51
CA ALA A 31 15.55 -13.95 -10.89
C ALA A 31 14.40 -14.96 -10.95
N PHE A 32 13.64 -15.11 -9.86
CA PHE A 32 12.70 -16.23 -9.74
C PHE A 32 11.28 -15.91 -10.21
N GLN A 33 10.85 -14.65 -10.14
CA GLN A 33 9.50 -14.26 -10.59
C GLN A 33 9.48 -13.78 -12.03
N VAL A 34 10.52 -13.06 -12.49
CA VAL A 34 10.55 -12.49 -13.84
C VAL A 34 11.26 -13.40 -14.81
N LEU A 35 12.49 -13.84 -14.50
CA LEU A 35 13.31 -14.62 -15.43
C LEU A 35 12.94 -16.11 -15.49
N SER A 36 12.65 -16.73 -14.34
CA SER A 36 12.29 -18.17 -14.27
C SER A 36 10.80 -18.47 -14.25
N GLN A 37 9.93 -17.45 -14.15
CA GLN A 37 8.46 -17.56 -14.15
C GLN A 37 7.91 -18.75 -13.36
N ILE A 38 8.36 -18.90 -12.10
CA ILE A 38 7.88 -20.00 -11.27
C ILE A 38 6.38 -19.81 -11.01
N GLU A 39 5.58 -20.82 -11.29
CA GLU A 39 4.16 -20.84 -10.98
C GLU A 39 3.88 -21.94 -9.97
N CYS A 40 3.56 -21.58 -8.72
CA CYS A 40 3.39 -22.58 -7.66
C CYS A 40 2.36 -23.66 -7.99
N ARG A 41 1.32 -23.35 -8.77
CA ARG A 41 0.30 -24.32 -9.21
C ARG A 41 0.86 -25.39 -10.15
N GLN A 42 1.95 -25.10 -10.86
CA GLN A 42 2.62 -26.00 -11.78
C GLN A 42 3.74 -26.83 -11.10
N THR A 43 3.95 -26.64 -9.80
CA THR A 43 5.00 -27.35 -9.05
C THR A 43 4.43 -28.60 -8.37
N ALA A 44 5.25 -29.66 -8.27
CA ALA A 44 4.87 -30.89 -7.55
C ALA A 44 4.58 -30.68 -6.05
N ILE A 45 5.07 -29.57 -5.47
CA ILE A 45 4.94 -29.22 -4.05
C ILE A 45 4.30 -27.83 -3.88
N GLU A 46 3.11 -27.63 -4.48
CA GLU A 46 2.39 -26.35 -4.52
C GLU A 46 2.32 -25.65 -3.15
N GLY A 47 1.96 -26.39 -2.09
CA GLY A 47 1.83 -25.83 -0.74
C GLY A 47 3.15 -25.26 -0.19
N ALA A 48 4.26 -25.95 -0.44
CA ALA A 48 5.58 -25.50 -0.03
C ALA A 48 6.05 -24.27 -0.83
N CYS A 49 5.80 -24.24 -2.14
CA CYS A 49 6.05 -23.07 -2.99
C CYS A 49 5.26 -21.85 -2.51
N ARG A 50 3.96 -22.01 -2.24
CA ARG A 50 3.11 -20.94 -1.70
C ARG A 50 3.57 -20.50 -0.32
N GLY A 51 3.97 -21.43 0.53
CA GLY A 51 4.53 -21.15 1.85
C GLY A 51 5.80 -20.29 1.77
N LEU A 52 6.73 -20.61 0.87
CA LEU A 52 7.95 -19.84 0.66
C LEU A 52 7.66 -18.42 0.16
N ARG A 53 6.73 -18.26 -0.79
CA ARG A 53 6.26 -16.94 -1.25
C ARG A 53 5.61 -16.14 -0.12
N GLY A 54 4.76 -16.80 0.68
CA GLY A 54 4.14 -16.20 1.86
C GLY A 54 5.17 -15.74 2.90
N LEU A 55 6.24 -16.51 3.11
CA LEU A 55 7.32 -16.13 4.01
C LEU A 55 8.07 -14.89 3.52
N ALA A 56 8.37 -14.80 2.22
CA ALA A 56 8.98 -13.60 1.64
C ALA A 56 8.10 -12.34 1.84
N LEU A 57 6.79 -12.47 1.60
CA LEU A 57 5.81 -11.41 1.89
C LEU A 57 5.79 -11.05 3.39
N GLY A 58 5.78 -12.05 4.27
CA GLY A 58 5.83 -11.85 5.72
C GLY A 58 7.09 -11.10 6.18
N VAL A 59 8.26 -11.40 5.61
CA VAL A 59 9.51 -10.68 5.89
C VAL A 59 9.42 -9.21 5.47
N MET A 60 8.79 -8.91 4.32
CA MET A 60 8.55 -7.52 3.91
C MET A 60 7.59 -6.80 4.86
N CYS A 61 6.49 -7.45 5.27
CA CYS A 61 5.56 -6.91 6.26
C CYS A 61 6.25 -6.64 7.60
N VAL A 62 7.06 -7.58 8.10
CA VAL A 62 7.85 -7.42 9.33
C VAL A 62 8.78 -6.21 9.20
N SER A 63 9.53 -6.12 8.08
CA SER A 63 10.51 -5.06 7.87
C SER A 63 9.85 -3.69 7.84
N PHE A 64 8.69 -3.57 7.18
CA PHE A 64 7.89 -2.35 7.12
C PHE A 64 7.36 -1.96 8.51
N LEU A 65 6.72 -2.90 9.21
CA LEU A 65 6.19 -2.64 10.56
C LEU A 65 7.31 -2.31 11.55
N LEU A 66 8.46 -2.98 11.46
CA LEU A 66 9.63 -2.68 12.29
C LEU A 66 10.17 -1.28 11.98
N GLY A 67 10.19 -0.87 10.71
CA GLY A 67 10.51 0.50 10.30
C GLY A 67 9.60 1.53 10.95
N ILE A 68 8.28 1.30 10.90
CA ILE A 68 7.28 2.15 11.58
C ILE A 68 7.52 2.17 13.09
N TYR A 69 7.76 1.01 13.70
CA TYR A 69 8.02 0.89 15.13
C TYR A 69 9.27 1.69 15.56
N LEU A 70 10.37 1.58 14.83
CA LEU A 70 11.60 2.34 15.07
C LEU A 70 11.40 3.84 14.82
N TRP A 71 10.59 4.20 13.82
CA TRP A 71 10.24 5.60 13.58
C TRP A 71 9.43 6.19 14.75
N ALA A 72 8.38 5.47 15.19
CA ALA A 72 7.48 5.87 16.27
C ALA A 72 8.10 5.80 17.68
N ARG A 73 9.18 5.04 17.88
CA ARG A 73 9.85 4.87 19.19
C ARG A 73 11.31 5.34 19.12
N PRO A 74 11.60 6.65 19.33
CA PRO A 74 12.95 7.21 19.21
C PRO A 74 14.01 6.50 20.05
N ARG A 75 13.68 6.12 21.30
CA ARG A 75 14.58 5.36 22.18
C ARG A 75 14.93 3.99 21.59
N ALA A 76 13.96 3.28 20.99
CA ALA A 76 14.22 1.98 20.37
C ALA A 76 15.11 2.09 19.14
N ARG A 77 14.94 3.17 18.36
CA ARG A 77 15.79 3.51 17.21
C ARG A 77 17.21 3.88 17.60
N GLN A 78 17.38 4.69 18.64
CA GLN A 78 18.70 5.05 19.17
C GLN A 78 19.45 3.81 19.63
N ASP A 79 18.83 3.00 20.49
CA ASP A 79 19.44 1.75 20.97
C ASP A 79 19.74 0.77 19.83
N PHE A 80 18.88 0.70 18.82
CA PHE A 80 19.12 -0.13 17.63
C PHE A 80 20.36 0.35 16.85
N ALA A 81 20.45 1.66 16.59
CA ALA A 81 21.62 2.25 15.95
C ALA A 81 22.89 2.04 16.78
N ASP A 82 22.79 2.12 18.11
CA ASP A 82 23.91 1.91 19.02
C ASP A 82 24.43 0.48 18.99
N ILE A 83 23.57 -0.54 19.01
CA ILE A 83 24.03 -1.93 18.93
C ILE A 83 24.71 -2.23 17.58
N CYS A 84 24.19 -1.67 16.48
CA CYS A 84 24.78 -1.85 15.16
C CYS A 84 26.14 -1.15 15.02
N ARG A 85 26.38 -0.08 15.79
CA ARG A 85 27.64 0.67 15.77
C ARG A 85 28.68 0.11 16.73
N THR A 86 28.28 -0.21 17.96
CA THR A 86 29.19 -0.55 19.07
C THR A 86 29.46 -2.05 19.19
N ALA A 87 28.54 -2.90 18.72
CA ALA A 87 28.68 -4.35 18.78
C ALA A 87 28.37 -5.02 17.42
N PRO A 88 29.06 -4.60 16.33
CA PRO A 88 28.78 -5.11 15.00
C PRO A 88 29.11 -6.60 14.87
N GLY A 89 28.40 -7.25 13.96
CA GLY A 89 28.65 -8.63 13.56
C GLY A 89 30.06 -8.87 13.03
N GLY A 90 30.57 -10.09 13.21
CA GLY A 90 31.86 -10.50 12.67
C GLY A 90 31.83 -10.75 11.16
N ARG A 91 33.02 -10.85 10.55
CA ARG A 91 33.17 -11.20 9.12
C ARG A 91 32.55 -12.56 8.79
N MET A 92 32.61 -13.52 9.71
CA MET A 92 32.00 -14.84 9.53
C MET A 92 30.49 -14.76 9.29
N SER A 93 29.76 -13.90 10.01
CA SER A 93 28.32 -13.71 9.80
C SER A 93 28.02 -13.14 8.42
N GLY A 94 28.86 -12.23 7.92
CA GLY A 94 28.77 -11.72 6.55
C GLY A 94 29.05 -12.79 5.49
N LEU A 95 30.02 -13.68 5.73
CA LEU A 95 30.30 -14.81 4.83
C LEU A 95 29.14 -15.82 4.81
N VAL A 96 28.55 -16.12 5.97
CA VAL A 96 27.36 -16.98 6.06
C VAL A 96 26.20 -16.37 5.31
N HIS A 97 25.99 -15.06 5.43
CA HIS A 97 24.97 -14.34 4.68
C HIS A 97 25.20 -14.42 3.17
N GLY A 98 26.41 -14.09 2.71
CA GLY A 98 26.78 -14.15 1.30
C GLY A 98 26.69 -15.56 0.71
N LEU A 99 27.07 -16.58 1.48
CA LEU A 99 26.89 -17.99 1.08
C LEU A 99 25.41 -18.35 0.97
N GLY A 100 24.58 -17.90 1.92
CA GLY A 100 23.14 -18.08 1.86
C GLY A 100 22.54 -17.44 0.60
N PHE A 101 22.92 -16.21 0.30
CA PHE A 101 22.49 -15.51 -0.91
C PHE A 101 22.95 -16.23 -2.19
N ALA A 102 24.21 -16.68 -2.25
CA ALA A 102 24.73 -17.46 -3.37
C ALA A 102 23.96 -18.78 -3.56
N LEU A 103 23.61 -19.47 -2.46
CA LEU A 103 22.79 -20.68 -2.50
C LEU A 103 21.37 -20.41 -3.01
N ILE A 104 20.77 -19.27 -2.68
CA ILE A 104 19.47 -18.87 -3.24
C ILE A 104 19.57 -18.76 -4.77
N LEU A 105 20.66 -18.21 -5.30
CA LEU A 105 20.83 -18.01 -6.75
C LEU A 105 21.37 -19.24 -7.49
N ALA A 106 21.97 -20.21 -6.78
CA ALA A 106 22.59 -21.39 -7.38
C ALA A 106 21.68 -22.19 -8.33
N PRO A 107 20.38 -22.39 -8.06
CA PRO A 107 19.48 -23.11 -8.97
C PRO A 107 19.41 -22.51 -10.39
N LEU A 108 19.59 -21.19 -10.52
CA LEU A 108 19.56 -20.51 -11.83
C LEU A 108 20.70 -20.93 -12.75
N GLY A 109 21.82 -21.42 -12.19
CA GLY A 109 22.97 -21.89 -12.95
C GLY A 109 22.92 -23.38 -13.28
N VAL A 110 21.99 -24.14 -12.69
CA VAL A 110 21.96 -25.61 -12.80
C VAL A 110 20.65 -26.10 -13.43
N VAL A 111 19.55 -25.37 -13.25
CA VAL A 111 18.23 -25.72 -13.78
C VAL A 111 17.84 -24.69 -14.84
N ALA A 112 17.53 -25.16 -16.05
CA ALA A 112 17.05 -24.30 -17.12
C ALA A 112 15.70 -23.66 -16.71
N PRO A 113 15.43 -22.40 -17.10
CA PRO A 113 14.19 -21.71 -16.74
C PRO A 113 12.91 -22.50 -17.05
N ALA A 114 12.88 -23.21 -18.18
CA ALA A 114 11.73 -24.02 -18.60
C ALA A 114 11.43 -25.21 -17.66
N ASP A 115 12.46 -25.77 -17.04
CA ASP A 115 12.34 -26.96 -16.18
C ASP A 115 12.16 -26.59 -14.70
N MET A 116 12.24 -25.31 -14.36
CA MET A 116 12.26 -24.81 -12.98
C MET A 116 11.02 -25.23 -12.17
N ASN A 117 9.84 -25.23 -12.81
CA ASN A 117 8.59 -25.64 -12.17
C ASN A 117 8.56 -27.16 -11.87
N ALA A 118 9.02 -27.99 -12.81
CA ALA A 118 9.06 -29.44 -12.66
C ALA A 118 10.11 -29.87 -11.62
N ALA A 119 11.30 -29.27 -11.66
CA ALA A 119 12.40 -29.53 -10.74
C ALA A 119 12.26 -28.82 -9.38
N PHE A 120 11.18 -28.08 -9.14
CA PHE A 120 11.05 -27.22 -7.96
C PHE A 120 11.20 -27.97 -6.63
N HIS A 121 10.81 -29.24 -6.56
CA HIS A 121 10.99 -30.07 -5.37
C HIS A 121 12.46 -30.27 -4.96
N LEU A 122 13.40 -30.25 -5.92
CA LEU A 122 14.84 -30.29 -5.69
C LEU A 122 15.40 -28.90 -5.36
N VAL A 123 14.85 -27.86 -5.99
CA VAL A 123 15.24 -26.46 -5.80
C VAL A 123 14.82 -25.93 -4.43
N PHE A 124 13.63 -26.30 -3.97
CA PHE A 124 13.02 -25.83 -2.72
C PHE A 124 13.92 -25.97 -1.48
N PRO A 125 14.50 -27.13 -1.13
CA PRO A 125 15.35 -27.25 0.05
C PRO A 125 16.60 -26.36 -0.04
N VAL A 126 17.16 -26.16 -1.24
CA VAL A 126 18.30 -25.27 -1.48
C VAL A 126 17.89 -23.81 -1.21
N LEU A 127 16.72 -23.40 -1.72
CA LEU A 127 16.18 -22.05 -1.46
C LEU A 127 15.92 -21.81 0.03
N VAL A 128 15.33 -22.78 0.73
CA VAL A 128 15.05 -22.66 2.18
C VAL A 128 16.34 -22.57 2.98
N LEU A 129 17.33 -23.42 2.68
CA LEU A 129 18.63 -23.38 3.34
C LEU A 129 19.36 -22.06 3.07
N GLY A 130 19.39 -21.63 1.80
CA GLY A 130 19.98 -20.35 1.40
C GLY A 130 19.32 -19.17 2.10
N ALA A 131 17.97 -19.14 2.15
CA ALA A 131 17.20 -18.12 2.86
C ALA A 131 17.48 -18.12 4.37
N ALA A 132 17.58 -19.29 5.01
CA ALA A 132 17.91 -19.38 6.43
C ALA A 132 19.32 -18.83 6.71
N LEU A 133 20.32 -19.25 5.92
CA LEU A 133 21.70 -18.76 6.05
C LEU A 133 21.81 -17.26 5.79
N ALA A 134 21.14 -16.75 4.75
CA ALA A 134 21.08 -15.33 4.44
C ALA A 134 20.44 -14.54 5.59
N ALA A 135 19.29 -14.99 6.12
CA ALA A 135 18.58 -14.31 7.19
C ALA A 135 19.37 -14.29 8.51
N PHE A 136 19.85 -15.44 8.99
CA PHE A 136 20.60 -15.51 10.25
C PHE A 136 21.99 -14.88 10.12
N GLY A 137 22.66 -15.10 9.00
CA GLY A 137 23.92 -14.44 8.67
C GLY A 137 23.77 -12.93 8.68
N GLY A 138 22.75 -12.40 7.99
CA GLY A 138 22.50 -10.97 7.89
C GLY A 138 22.10 -10.33 9.22
N LEU A 139 21.27 -11.01 10.01
CA LEU A 139 20.89 -10.58 11.37
C LEU A 139 22.11 -10.46 12.28
N PHE A 140 22.99 -11.46 12.25
CA PHE A 140 24.20 -11.47 13.08
C PHE A 140 25.36 -10.66 12.48
N TRP A 141 25.27 -10.29 11.20
CA TRP A 141 26.20 -9.37 10.56
C TRP A 141 25.87 -7.91 10.92
N LEU A 142 24.59 -7.59 11.11
CA LEU A 142 24.13 -6.30 11.64
C LEU A 142 24.64 -6.06 13.06
N ALA A 143 24.43 -7.01 13.98
CA ALA A 143 24.90 -6.91 15.36
C ALA A 143 25.12 -8.30 15.98
N ARG A 144 26.00 -8.39 16.98
CA ARG A 144 26.30 -9.65 17.68
C ARG A 144 25.06 -10.21 18.41
N PRO A 145 24.93 -11.55 18.55
CA PRO A 145 23.79 -12.17 19.23
C PRO A 145 23.51 -11.62 20.64
N GLY A 146 24.57 -11.33 21.42
CA GLY A 146 24.42 -10.75 22.76
C GLY A 146 23.81 -9.34 22.77
N ALA A 147 24.11 -8.54 21.75
CA ALA A 147 23.59 -7.18 21.61
C ALA A 147 22.09 -7.19 21.25
N TRP A 148 21.67 -8.13 20.41
CA TRP A 148 20.25 -8.37 20.13
C TRP A 148 19.46 -8.75 21.38
N ARG A 149 20.01 -9.65 22.22
CA ARG A 149 19.35 -10.00 23.50
C ARG A 149 19.18 -8.78 24.40
N HIS A 150 20.18 -7.90 24.47
CA HIS A 150 20.07 -6.66 25.23
C HIS A 150 19.00 -5.74 24.64
N TRP A 151 18.98 -5.54 23.33
CA TRP A 151 17.99 -4.69 22.66
C TRP A 151 16.55 -5.22 22.76
N LEU A 152 16.35 -6.54 22.80
CA LEU A 152 15.03 -7.18 22.95
C LEU A 152 14.48 -7.09 24.38
N ARG A 153 15.33 -6.89 25.41
CA ARG A 153 14.88 -6.78 26.80
C ARG A 153 13.95 -5.57 26.96
N GLY A 154 12.79 -5.79 27.58
CA GLY A 154 11.76 -4.76 27.73
C GLY A 154 10.94 -4.47 26.46
N ARG A 155 11.23 -5.11 25.31
CA ARG A 155 10.53 -4.89 24.03
C ARG A 155 9.92 -6.14 23.43
N ALA A 156 10.23 -7.32 23.98
CA ALA A 156 9.83 -8.62 23.43
C ALA A 156 8.32 -8.74 23.17
N ARG A 157 7.45 -8.26 24.07
CA ARG A 157 5.98 -8.33 23.87
C ARG A 157 5.51 -7.51 22.67
N SER A 158 5.97 -6.26 22.55
CA SER A 158 5.61 -5.37 21.44
C SER A 158 6.12 -5.91 20.11
N LEU A 159 7.35 -6.43 20.09
CA LEU A 159 7.92 -7.04 18.90
C LEU A 159 7.21 -8.35 18.55
N LEU A 160 6.89 -9.20 19.52
CA LEU A 160 6.13 -10.43 19.28
C LEU A 160 4.75 -10.13 18.69
N ALA A 161 4.05 -9.11 19.19
CA ALA A 161 2.78 -8.65 18.62
C ALA A 161 2.95 -8.16 17.16
N LEU A 162 4.04 -7.43 16.88
CA LEU A 162 4.38 -6.96 15.54
C LEU A 162 4.68 -8.11 14.58
N PHE A 163 5.52 -9.06 14.98
CA PHE A 163 5.84 -10.26 14.20
C PHE A 163 4.58 -11.12 13.97
N GLY A 164 3.74 -11.28 15.00
CA GLY A 164 2.45 -11.97 14.89
C GLY A 164 1.52 -11.30 13.89
N LEU A 165 1.38 -9.98 13.96
CA LEU A 165 0.60 -9.20 12.99
C LEU A 165 1.15 -9.35 11.56
N ALA A 166 2.47 -9.21 11.38
CA ALA A 166 3.11 -9.35 10.08
C ALA A 166 2.95 -10.75 9.47
N ALA A 167 2.98 -11.81 10.29
CA ALA A 167 2.78 -13.18 9.84
C ALA A 167 1.33 -13.45 9.41
N VAL A 168 0.36 -12.83 10.09
CA VAL A 168 -1.07 -13.01 9.80
C VAL A 168 -1.51 -12.19 8.59
N LEU A 169 -0.94 -11.00 8.37
CA LEU A 169 -1.37 -10.05 7.33
C LEU A 169 -1.51 -10.66 5.92
N PRO A 170 -0.52 -11.38 5.36
CA PRO A 170 -0.67 -11.99 4.04
C PRO A 170 -1.79 -13.03 3.98
N GLY A 171 -1.92 -13.85 5.03
CA GLY A 171 -2.99 -14.84 5.14
C GLY A 171 -4.37 -14.20 5.24
N LEU A 172 -4.46 -13.07 5.95
CA LEU A 172 -5.69 -12.29 6.05
C LEU A 172 -6.11 -11.72 4.69
N VAL A 173 -5.18 -11.24 3.87
CA VAL A 173 -5.47 -10.77 2.50
C VAL A 173 -6.04 -11.91 1.65
N VAL A 174 -5.44 -13.10 1.72
CA VAL A 174 -5.94 -14.28 0.98
C VAL A 174 -7.33 -14.70 1.49
N LEU A 175 -7.52 -14.71 2.81
CA LEU A 175 -8.79 -15.06 3.45
C LEU A 175 -9.91 -14.09 3.07
N LEU A 176 -9.61 -12.80 2.98
CA LEU A 176 -10.56 -11.76 2.62
C LEU A 176 -10.73 -11.62 1.09
N GLY A 177 -9.88 -12.24 0.28
CA GLY A 177 -9.93 -12.20 -1.18
C GLY A 177 -11.32 -12.49 -1.79
N PRO A 178 -12.08 -13.50 -1.32
CA PRO A 178 -13.43 -13.75 -1.80
C PRO A 178 -14.41 -12.57 -1.63
N LEU A 179 -14.15 -11.63 -0.71
CA LEU A 179 -14.96 -10.42 -0.58
C LEU A 179 -14.90 -9.53 -1.82
N TRP A 180 -13.84 -9.64 -2.63
CA TRP A 180 -13.72 -8.89 -3.88
C TRP A 180 -14.56 -9.46 -5.04
N TYR A 181 -15.11 -10.67 -4.90
CA TYR A 181 -15.85 -11.37 -5.96
C TYR A 181 -17.35 -11.52 -5.61
N GLN A 182 -17.94 -10.47 -5.03
CA GLN A 182 -19.33 -10.46 -4.60
C GLN A 182 -20.25 -10.08 -5.76
N GLN A 183 -20.78 -11.09 -6.45
CA GLN A 183 -21.65 -10.93 -7.62
C GLN A 183 -22.83 -9.97 -7.35
N VAL A 184 -23.44 -10.05 -6.17
CA VAL A 184 -24.56 -9.17 -5.79
C VAL A 184 -24.20 -7.69 -5.91
N LEU A 185 -22.99 -7.30 -5.48
CA LEU A 185 -22.57 -5.90 -5.55
C LEU A 185 -22.22 -5.49 -6.99
N THR A 186 -21.65 -6.40 -7.77
CA THR A 186 -21.43 -6.22 -9.22
C THR A 186 -22.76 -5.99 -9.94
N ASP A 187 -23.77 -6.81 -9.67
CA ASP A 187 -25.10 -6.73 -10.28
C ASP A 187 -25.81 -5.42 -9.94
N ILE A 188 -25.84 -5.05 -8.65
CA ILE A 188 -26.47 -3.80 -8.20
C ILE A 188 -25.77 -2.59 -8.82
N THR A 189 -24.44 -2.62 -8.90
CA THR A 189 -23.65 -1.56 -9.54
C THR A 189 -23.93 -1.49 -11.04
N PHE A 190 -23.95 -2.64 -11.72
CA PHE A 190 -24.28 -2.72 -13.14
C PHE A 190 -25.64 -2.11 -13.44
N ILE A 191 -26.69 -2.50 -12.69
CA ILE A 191 -28.04 -1.96 -12.83
C ILE A 191 -28.06 -0.45 -12.59
N ALA A 192 -27.40 0.02 -11.53
CA ALA A 192 -27.34 1.45 -11.22
C ALA A 192 -26.67 2.26 -12.34
N VAL A 193 -25.60 1.73 -12.93
CA VAL A 193 -24.92 2.37 -14.08
C VAL A 193 -25.83 2.36 -15.31
N VAL A 194 -26.52 1.26 -15.62
CA VAL A 194 -27.48 1.20 -16.74
C VAL A 194 -28.58 2.24 -16.57
N VAL A 195 -29.18 2.32 -15.38
CA VAL A 195 -30.24 3.29 -15.07
C VAL A 195 -29.71 4.70 -15.26
N LEU A 196 -28.58 5.03 -14.64
CA LEU A 196 -28.02 6.38 -14.73
C LEU A 196 -27.61 6.73 -16.16
N LEU A 197 -26.99 5.80 -16.89
CA LEU A 197 -26.58 6.02 -18.28
C LEU A 197 -27.78 6.24 -19.19
N SER A 198 -28.88 5.51 -18.98
CA SER A 198 -30.13 5.68 -19.73
C SER A 198 -30.82 7.03 -19.49
N LEU A 199 -30.49 7.74 -18.41
CA LEU A 199 -30.98 9.10 -18.15
C LEU A 199 -30.21 10.17 -18.93
N VAL A 200 -29.01 9.85 -19.42
CA VAL A 200 -28.07 10.83 -20.00
C VAL A 200 -27.62 10.50 -21.42
N SER A 201 -27.88 9.28 -21.91
CA SER A 201 -27.54 8.83 -23.27
C SER A 201 -28.76 8.20 -23.93
N ASP A 202 -28.98 8.55 -25.20
CA ASP A 202 -30.10 8.05 -26.01
C ASP A 202 -29.86 6.62 -26.53
N ARG A 203 -28.59 6.18 -26.60
CA ARG A 203 -28.18 4.89 -27.17
C ARG A 203 -27.39 4.08 -26.17
N VAL A 204 -28.13 3.39 -25.29
CA VAL A 204 -27.55 2.48 -24.29
C VAL A 204 -27.66 1.04 -24.77
N THR A 205 -26.52 0.35 -24.81
CA THR A 205 -26.45 -1.10 -25.02
C THR A 205 -26.09 -1.76 -23.70
N ALA A 206 -26.85 -2.76 -23.27
CA ALA A 206 -26.58 -3.51 -22.05
C ALA A 206 -26.87 -4.99 -22.23
N ASP A 207 -25.90 -5.84 -21.87
CA ASP A 207 -26.03 -7.29 -21.78
C ASP A 207 -25.71 -7.73 -20.33
N PRO A 208 -26.74 -7.98 -19.51
CA PRO A 208 -26.56 -8.42 -18.13
C PRO A 208 -25.91 -9.80 -17.97
N SER A 209 -25.96 -10.66 -18.98
CA SER A 209 -25.46 -12.05 -18.88
C SER A 209 -23.93 -12.13 -18.82
N VAL A 210 -23.26 -11.12 -19.37
CA VAL A 210 -21.80 -10.98 -19.42
C VAL A 210 -21.30 -9.65 -18.83
N HIS A 211 -22.19 -8.91 -18.14
CA HIS A 211 -21.95 -7.58 -17.57
C HIS A 211 -21.32 -6.59 -18.55
N VAL A 212 -21.80 -6.59 -19.81
CA VAL A 212 -21.35 -5.63 -20.83
C VAL A 212 -22.33 -4.47 -20.89
N ILE A 213 -21.80 -3.24 -20.86
CA ILE A 213 -22.57 -2.01 -20.97
C ILE A 213 -21.82 -1.04 -21.89
N GLY A 214 -22.55 -0.25 -22.67
CA GLY A 214 -21.96 0.76 -23.54
C GLY A 214 -22.90 1.92 -23.83
N ALA A 215 -22.29 3.01 -24.26
CA ALA A 215 -22.94 4.16 -24.88
C ALA A 215 -22.42 4.27 -26.33
N ASP A 216 -23.33 4.36 -27.29
CA ASP A 216 -23.01 4.29 -28.72
C ASP A 216 -22.13 3.06 -29.05
N ASP A 217 -20.98 3.27 -29.72
CA ASP A 217 -20.06 2.21 -30.14
C ASP A 217 -19.02 1.84 -29.06
N PHE A 218 -19.03 2.52 -27.90
CA PHE A 218 -18.07 2.28 -26.82
C PHE A 218 -18.65 1.31 -25.77
N LEU A 219 -18.15 0.07 -25.78
CA LEU A 219 -18.61 -1.03 -24.93
C LEU A 219 -17.53 -1.41 -23.91
N VAL A 220 -17.93 -1.60 -22.65
CA VAL A 220 -17.05 -2.01 -21.57
C VAL A 220 -17.67 -3.19 -20.82
N ARG A 221 -16.83 -4.15 -20.45
CA ARG A 221 -17.20 -5.22 -19.52
C ARG A 221 -16.94 -4.77 -18.08
N VAL A 222 -17.98 -4.78 -17.24
CA VAL A 222 -17.88 -4.51 -15.81
C VAL A 222 -17.36 -5.77 -15.11
N ALA A 223 -16.09 -5.77 -14.73
CA ALA A 223 -15.50 -6.84 -13.93
C ALA A 223 -15.89 -6.73 -12.45
N ASP A 224 -15.71 -7.80 -11.67
CA ASP A 224 -15.97 -7.79 -10.21
C ASP A 224 -15.18 -6.71 -9.45
N SER A 225 -14.01 -6.33 -9.97
CA SER A 225 -13.21 -5.22 -9.45
C SER A 225 -13.91 -3.86 -9.56
N CYS A 226 -14.90 -3.72 -10.45
CA CYS A 226 -15.68 -2.50 -10.65
C CYS A 226 -16.95 -2.43 -9.77
N SER A 227 -17.22 -3.44 -8.93
CA SER A 227 -18.36 -3.48 -8.02
C SER A 227 -18.39 -2.35 -6.98
N GLY A 228 -17.26 -1.67 -6.74
CA GLY A 228 -17.14 -0.64 -5.71
C GLY A 228 -16.71 -1.18 -4.34
N ILE A 229 -16.47 -2.48 -4.21
CA ILE A 229 -15.99 -3.11 -2.96
C ILE A 229 -14.66 -2.52 -2.49
N GLU A 230 -13.76 -2.17 -3.41
CA GLU A 230 -12.48 -1.53 -3.07
C GLU A 230 -12.71 -0.21 -2.32
N GLY A 231 -13.66 0.60 -2.79
CA GLY A 231 -14.06 1.83 -2.13
C GLY A 231 -14.60 1.61 -0.72
N PHE A 232 -15.35 0.51 -0.49
CA PHE A 232 -15.84 0.14 0.85
C PHE A 232 -14.72 -0.23 1.80
N VAL A 233 -13.76 -1.02 1.34
CA VAL A 233 -12.62 -1.43 2.16
C VAL A 233 -11.76 -0.21 2.50
N LEU A 234 -11.41 0.61 1.51
CA LEU A 234 -10.56 1.80 1.71
C LEU A 234 -11.21 2.81 2.66
N ILE A 235 -12.50 3.14 2.46
CA ILE A 235 -13.18 4.11 3.34
C ILE A 235 -13.39 3.55 4.74
N THR A 236 -13.65 2.24 4.89
CA THR A 236 -13.79 1.60 6.20
C THR A 236 -12.47 1.63 6.97
N VAL A 237 -11.35 1.29 6.31
CA VAL A 237 -10.01 1.35 6.92
C VAL A 237 -9.67 2.77 7.32
N PHE A 238 -9.90 3.75 6.44
CA PHE A 238 -9.67 5.17 6.75
C PHE A 238 -10.49 5.62 7.97
N LEU A 239 -11.79 5.31 8.01
CA LEU A 239 -12.67 5.65 9.13
C LEU A 239 -12.29 4.91 10.41
N ALA A 240 -11.84 3.66 10.34
CA ALA A 240 -11.36 2.91 11.48
C ALA A 240 -10.09 3.54 12.08
N LEU A 241 -9.15 3.97 11.23
CA LEU A 241 -7.95 4.70 11.65
C LEU A 241 -8.31 6.03 12.30
N PHE A 242 -9.22 6.79 11.69
CA PHE A 242 -9.73 8.04 12.26
C PHE A 242 -10.39 7.79 13.63
N ALA A 243 -11.25 6.79 13.74
CA ALA A 243 -11.91 6.42 14.98
C ALA A 243 -10.93 5.97 16.07
N ALA A 244 -9.87 5.26 15.70
CA ALA A 244 -8.83 4.84 16.63
C ALA A 244 -8.00 6.03 17.15
N LEU A 245 -7.67 6.98 16.27
CA LEU A 245 -6.88 8.16 16.60
C LEU A 245 -7.65 9.13 17.51
N PHE A 246 -8.94 9.36 17.22
CA PHE A 246 -9.81 10.28 17.95
C PHE A 246 -10.81 9.57 18.87
N ARG A 247 -10.49 8.36 19.32
CA ARG A 247 -11.37 7.49 20.12
C ARG A 247 -11.97 8.19 21.34
N ASP A 248 -11.19 9.02 22.02
CA ASP A 248 -11.61 9.66 23.27
C ASP A 248 -12.52 10.88 23.00
N GLU A 249 -12.46 11.43 21.78
CA GLU A 249 -13.23 12.58 21.31
C GLU A 249 -14.51 12.18 20.56
N LEU A 250 -14.60 10.94 20.07
CA LEU A 250 -15.72 10.50 19.24
C LEU A 250 -16.88 9.91 20.02
N ARG A 251 -18.11 10.24 19.59
CA ARG A 251 -19.33 9.52 19.98
C ARG A 251 -19.43 8.23 19.16
N PHE A 252 -18.65 7.22 19.56
CA PHE A 252 -18.48 5.93 18.86
C PHE A 252 -19.75 5.35 18.23
N LYS A 253 -20.85 5.26 18.98
CA LYS A 253 -22.12 4.72 18.46
C LYS A 253 -22.63 5.49 17.24
N ARG A 254 -22.64 6.82 17.30
CA ARG A 254 -23.15 7.67 16.21
C ARG A 254 -22.24 7.66 15.00
N PHE A 255 -20.93 7.63 15.23
CA PHE A 255 -19.94 7.52 14.17
C PHE A 255 -20.15 6.24 13.35
N TRP A 256 -20.23 5.08 14.01
CA TRP A 256 -20.38 3.80 13.32
C TRP A 256 -21.79 3.52 12.79
N LEU A 257 -22.85 4.05 13.43
CA LEU A 257 -24.22 3.82 12.96
C LEU A 257 -24.69 4.79 11.88
N VAL A 258 -24.09 5.97 11.76
CA VAL A 258 -24.55 7.02 10.84
C VAL A 258 -23.48 7.38 9.82
N ILE A 259 -22.28 7.78 10.29
CA ILE A 259 -21.22 8.27 9.39
C ILE A 259 -20.66 7.14 8.53
N TRP A 260 -20.39 5.98 9.13
CA TRP A 260 -19.82 4.85 8.38
C TRP A 260 -20.75 4.35 7.25
N PRO A 261 -22.06 4.07 7.48
CA PRO A 261 -22.96 3.67 6.39
C PRO A 261 -23.15 4.76 5.33
N LEU A 262 -23.22 6.03 5.74
CA LEU A 262 -23.35 7.15 4.81
C LEU A 262 -22.11 7.31 3.93
N ALA A 263 -20.91 7.15 4.50
CA ALA A 263 -19.66 7.20 3.77
C ALA A 263 -19.55 6.03 2.79
N LEU A 264 -19.98 4.81 3.18
CA LEU A 264 -20.07 3.68 2.27
C LEU A 264 -21.02 3.96 1.11
N LEU A 265 -22.25 4.40 1.41
CA LEU A 265 -23.24 4.73 0.37
C LEU A 265 -22.69 5.79 -0.60
N THR A 266 -22.07 6.85 -0.08
CA THR A 266 -21.47 7.90 -0.90
C THR A 266 -20.32 7.37 -1.76
N SER A 267 -19.47 6.51 -1.20
CA SER A 267 -18.39 5.83 -1.93
C SER A 267 -18.93 5.00 -3.09
N TRP A 268 -20.00 4.24 -2.86
CA TRP A 268 -20.65 3.46 -3.92
C TRP A 268 -21.30 4.34 -4.99
N VAL A 269 -21.99 5.42 -4.60
CA VAL A 269 -22.55 6.39 -5.55
C VAL A 269 -21.44 7.01 -6.42
N PHE A 270 -20.30 7.38 -5.83
CA PHE A 270 -19.15 7.87 -6.58
C PHE A 270 -18.59 6.82 -7.54
N ASN A 271 -18.62 5.54 -7.18
CA ASN A 271 -18.23 4.46 -8.10
C ASN A 271 -19.20 4.35 -9.29
N VAL A 272 -20.52 4.42 -9.05
CA VAL A 272 -21.53 4.43 -10.13
C VAL A 272 -21.31 5.62 -11.06
N LEU A 273 -21.16 6.83 -10.50
CA LEU A 273 -20.88 8.06 -11.26
C LEU A 273 -19.58 7.94 -12.07
N ARG A 274 -18.52 7.36 -11.49
CA ARG A 274 -17.24 7.11 -12.17
C ARG A 274 -17.42 6.21 -13.38
N ILE A 275 -18.13 5.08 -13.24
CA ILE A 275 -18.32 4.15 -14.36
C ILE A 275 -19.16 4.80 -15.46
N THR A 276 -20.24 5.50 -15.10
CA THR A 276 -21.05 6.24 -16.08
C THR A 276 -20.23 7.31 -16.81
N ALA A 277 -19.44 8.11 -16.08
CA ALA A 277 -18.59 9.13 -16.68
C ALA A 277 -17.53 8.51 -17.60
N LEU A 278 -16.95 7.37 -17.22
CA LEU A 278 -16.00 6.62 -18.06
C LEU A 278 -16.64 6.23 -19.40
N LEU A 279 -17.86 5.70 -19.38
CA LEU A 279 -18.60 5.32 -20.59
C LEU A 279 -18.86 6.53 -21.50
N LEU A 280 -19.30 7.65 -20.92
CA LEU A 280 -19.55 8.89 -21.68
C LEU A 280 -18.27 9.50 -22.26
N ILE A 281 -17.18 9.50 -21.49
CA ILE A 281 -15.87 9.97 -21.98
C ILE A 281 -15.38 9.07 -23.11
N GLY A 282 -15.55 7.75 -22.99
CA GLY A 282 -15.14 6.79 -24.01
C GLY A 282 -15.96 6.94 -25.30
N ALA A 283 -17.27 7.16 -25.17
CA ALA A 283 -18.17 7.33 -26.31
C ALA A 283 -18.00 8.67 -27.05
N HIS A 284 -17.81 9.78 -26.31
CA HIS A 284 -17.91 11.12 -26.91
C HIS A 284 -16.59 11.90 -26.98
N LEU A 285 -15.58 11.53 -26.18
CA LEU A 285 -14.32 12.29 -26.08
C LEU A 285 -13.14 11.50 -26.61
N SER A 286 -12.79 10.41 -25.94
CA SER A 286 -11.64 9.59 -26.27
C SER A 286 -11.70 8.25 -25.51
N PRO A 287 -11.76 7.11 -26.23
CA PRO A 287 -11.59 5.79 -25.63
C PRO A 287 -10.28 5.64 -24.86
N GLU A 288 -9.20 6.25 -25.36
CA GLU A 288 -7.88 6.20 -24.74
C GLU A 288 -7.87 6.92 -23.39
N LEU A 289 -8.46 8.12 -23.30
CA LEU A 289 -8.58 8.85 -22.04
C LEU A 289 -9.43 8.08 -21.04
N ALA A 290 -10.54 7.47 -21.48
CA ALA A 290 -11.43 6.70 -20.60
C ALA A 290 -10.72 5.52 -19.94
N VAL A 291 -9.97 4.72 -20.71
CA VAL A 291 -9.35 3.47 -20.23
C VAL A 291 -8.01 3.70 -19.54
N ASN A 292 -7.12 4.51 -20.14
CA ASN A 292 -5.74 4.65 -19.64
C ASN A 292 -5.58 5.77 -18.60
N GLY A 293 -6.43 6.80 -18.64
CA GLY A 293 -6.43 7.90 -17.68
C GLY A 293 -7.54 7.75 -16.65
N PHE A 294 -8.76 8.12 -17.04
CA PHE A 294 -9.89 8.29 -16.14
C PHE A 294 -10.19 7.05 -15.31
N HIS A 295 -10.18 5.84 -15.90
CA HIS A 295 -10.44 4.60 -15.18
C HIS A 295 -9.60 4.49 -13.90
N SER A 296 -8.28 4.58 -14.01
CA SER A 296 -7.40 4.34 -12.86
C SER A 296 -7.36 5.51 -11.87
N PHE A 297 -7.37 6.76 -12.34
CA PHE A 297 -7.12 7.92 -11.48
C PHE A 297 -8.38 8.54 -10.86
N ALA A 298 -9.53 8.44 -11.52
CA ALA A 298 -10.78 9.01 -10.99
C ALA A 298 -11.20 8.34 -9.67
N GLY A 299 -10.93 7.04 -9.50
CA GLY A 299 -11.21 6.32 -8.25
C GLY A 299 -10.46 6.93 -7.06
N TRP A 300 -9.15 7.18 -7.21
CA TRP A 300 -8.33 7.83 -6.19
C TRP A 300 -8.76 9.25 -5.89
N LEU A 301 -9.17 10.01 -6.91
CA LEU A 301 -9.66 11.38 -6.75
C LEU A 301 -10.96 11.41 -5.94
N MET A 302 -11.93 10.55 -6.28
CA MET A 302 -13.21 10.45 -5.58
C MET A 302 -13.02 9.95 -4.13
N PHE A 303 -12.16 8.96 -3.91
CA PHE A 303 -11.81 8.48 -2.57
C PHE A 303 -11.18 9.59 -1.72
N SER A 304 -10.23 10.35 -2.28
CA SER A 304 -9.57 11.45 -1.58
C SER A 304 -10.56 12.55 -1.23
N THR A 305 -11.42 12.92 -2.19
CA THR A 305 -12.48 13.92 -2.01
C THR A 305 -13.45 13.50 -0.90
N LEU A 306 -13.93 12.24 -0.93
CA LEU A 306 -14.79 11.70 0.10
C LEU A 306 -14.11 11.70 1.47
N SER A 307 -12.86 11.24 1.55
CA SER A 307 -12.11 11.13 2.81
C SER A 307 -11.91 12.50 3.45
N ILE A 308 -11.50 13.51 2.66
CA ILE A 308 -11.35 14.89 3.13
C ILE A 308 -12.72 15.48 3.52
N GLY A 309 -13.75 15.27 2.70
CA GLY A 309 -15.10 15.76 2.97
C GLY A 309 -15.66 15.20 4.29
N VAL A 310 -15.50 13.90 4.52
CA VAL A 310 -15.90 13.25 5.78
C VAL A 310 -15.09 13.76 6.95
N LEU A 311 -13.77 13.94 6.81
CA LEU A 311 -12.92 14.51 7.85
C LEU A 311 -13.39 15.90 8.27
N VAL A 312 -13.66 16.78 7.31
CA VAL A 312 -14.16 18.14 7.55
C VAL A 312 -15.56 18.12 8.18
N LEU A 313 -16.46 17.27 7.68
CA LEU A 313 -17.82 17.17 8.19
C LEU A 313 -17.85 16.65 9.63
N VAL A 314 -17.10 15.58 9.93
CA VAL A 314 -17.05 14.99 11.26
C VAL A 314 -16.37 15.91 12.25
N SER A 315 -15.22 16.51 11.89
CA SER A 315 -14.47 17.41 12.78
C SER A 315 -15.25 18.68 13.15
N ARG A 316 -16.18 19.12 12.31
CA ARG A 316 -17.05 20.28 12.57
C ARG A 316 -18.40 19.92 13.20
N SER A 317 -18.75 18.64 13.26
CA SER A 317 -20.06 18.20 13.73
C SER A 317 -20.08 17.87 15.22
N SER A 318 -20.78 18.70 16.00
CA SER A 318 -21.11 18.40 17.41
C SER A 318 -22.07 17.22 17.57
N PHE A 319 -22.64 16.68 16.48
CA PHE A 319 -23.42 15.45 16.53
C PHE A 319 -22.54 14.23 16.82
N VAL A 320 -21.33 14.21 16.25
CA VAL A 320 -20.40 13.06 16.22
C VAL A 320 -19.21 13.29 17.16
N MET A 321 -18.66 14.50 17.19
CA MET A 321 -17.62 14.85 18.15
C MET A 321 -18.27 15.11 19.51
N ARG A 322 -17.57 14.69 20.58
CA ARG A 322 -17.91 15.11 21.94
C ARG A 322 -17.51 16.56 22.09
N ASP A 323 -18.38 17.32 22.74
CA ASP A 323 -18.04 18.64 23.27
C ASP A 323 -17.15 18.39 24.49
N LEU A 324 -15.90 17.99 24.24
CA LEU A 324 -14.87 18.17 25.23
C LEU A 324 -14.71 19.68 25.36
N GLU A 325 -14.68 20.21 26.58
CA GLU A 325 -14.24 21.56 26.89
C GLU A 325 -12.76 21.69 26.48
N ARG A 326 -12.49 21.61 25.17
CA ARG A 326 -11.31 22.20 24.58
C ARG A 326 -11.58 23.68 24.70
N GLU A 327 -10.81 24.34 25.53
CA GLU A 327 -10.39 25.70 25.25
C GLU A 327 -9.95 25.70 23.78
N ARG A 328 -10.87 26.06 22.89
CA ARG A 328 -10.60 26.20 21.47
C ARG A 328 -9.73 27.45 21.42
N GLU A 329 -8.43 27.27 21.63
CA GLU A 329 -7.49 28.30 21.24
C GLU A 329 -7.83 28.66 19.79
N PRO A 330 -7.96 29.96 19.47
CA PRO A 330 -8.29 30.37 18.12
C PRO A 330 -7.28 29.73 17.18
N ALA A 331 -7.78 28.87 16.29
CA ALA A 331 -6.94 28.13 15.37
C ALA A 331 -6.08 29.15 14.60
N ALA A 332 -4.76 29.01 14.68
CA ALA A 332 -3.87 29.85 13.90
C ALA A 332 -4.25 29.75 12.42
N PRO A 333 -4.13 30.84 11.64
CA PRO A 333 -4.29 30.77 10.20
C PRO A 333 -3.44 29.64 9.63
N LEU A 334 -3.94 28.89 8.64
CA LEU A 334 -3.21 27.78 8.00
C LEU A 334 -1.80 28.17 7.55
N ALA A 335 -1.60 29.43 7.13
CA ALA A 335 -0.31 29.97 6.73
C ALA A 335 0.72 30.08 7.88
N GLN A 336 0.28 30.03 9.14
CA GLN A 336 1.10 30.13 10.34
C GLN A 336 1.29 28.77 11.03
N ASP A 337 0.67 27.70 10.51
CA ASP A 337 0.79 26.34 11.04
C ASP A 337 1.95 25.59 10.35
N ASP A 338 3.01 25.27 11.11
CA ASP A 338 4.20 24.55 10.62
C ASP A 338 3.87 23.14 10.08
N VAL A 339 2.84 22.48 10.61
CA VAL A 339 2.38 21.19 10.10
C VAL A 339 1.67 21.39 8.77
N ALA A 340 0.80 22.39 8.67
CA ALA A 340 0.13 22.72 7.41
C ALA A 340 1.15 23.10 6.33
N GLY A 341 2.13 23.93 6.64
CA GLY A 341 3.19 24.33 5.70
C GLY A 341 4.02 23.17 5.14
N ARG A 342 4.13 22.05 5.87
CA ARG A 342 4.85 20.85 5.41
C ARG A 342 3.96 19.86 4.65
N ILE A 343 2.69 19.76 5.00
CA ILE A 343 1.78 18.74 4.47
C ILE A 343 0.97 19.26 3.28
N VAL A 344 0.52 20.51 3.29
CA VAL A 344 -0.34 21.09 2.24
C VAL A 344 0.33 21.01 0.86
N PRO A 345 1.62 21.38 0.67
CA PRO A 345 2.26 21.24 -0.64
C PRO A 345 2.28 19.79 -1.15
N PHE A 346 2.46 18.81 -0.25
CA PHE A 346 2.40 17.40 -0.63
C PHE A 346 0.98 16.97 -1.03
N ILE A 347 -0.05 17.41 -0.29
CA ILE A 347 -1.45 17.14 -0.64
C ILE A 347 -1.79 17.75 -2.00
N VAL A 348 -1.43 19.01 -2.23
CA VAL A 348 -1.71 19.73 -3.48
C VAL A 348 -0.97 19.08 -4.64
N PHE A 349 0.30 18.69 -4.46
CA PHE A 349 1.06 17.94 -5.46
C PHE A 349 0.37 16.61 -5.83
N ALA A 350 -0.04 15.84 -4.83
CA ALA A 350 -0.68 14.55 -5.04
C ALA A 350 -2.04 14.70 -5.73
N LEU A 351 -2.90 15.59 -5.26
CA LEU A 351 -4.24 15.81 -5.82
C LEU A 351 -4.19 16.40 -7.24
N SER A 352 -3.32 17.37 -7.49
CA SER A 352 -3.11 17.93 -8.82
C SER A 352 -2.61 16.86 -9.81
N GLY A 353 -1.71 15.98 -9.36
CA GLY A 353 -1.28 14.82 -10.15
C GLY A 353 -2.43 13.90 -10.53
N LEU A 354 -3.32 13.57 -9.57
CA LEU A 354 -4.52 12.76 -9.84
C LEU A 354 -5.45 13.44 -10.85
N VAL A 355 -5.66 14.75 -10.73
CA VAL A 355 -6.50 15.53 -11.66
C VAL A 355 -5.90 15.52 -13.07
N VAL A 356 -4.61 15.83 -13.20
CA VAL A 356 -3.94 15.87 -14.51
C VAL A 356 -4.01 14.50 -15.19
N GLN A 357 -3.75 13.43 -14.45
CA GLN A 357 -3.79 12.07 -14.98
C GLN A 357 -5.21 11.59 -15.33
N ALA A 358 -6.24 12.08 -14.64
CA ALA A 358 -7.62 11.69 -14.89
C ALA A 358 -8.23 12.37 -16.12
N PHE A 359 -7.79 13.58 -16.45
CA PHE A 359 -8.46 14.45 -17.43
C PHE A 359 -7.63 14.81 -18.67
N TRP A 360 -6.33 14.48 -18.73
CA TRP A 360 -5.50 14.67 -19.91
C TRP A 360 -5.00 13.35 -20.48
N SER A 361 -5.14 13.17 -21.80
CA SER A 361 -4.54 12.04 -22.53
C SER A 361 -3.02 12.09 -22.54
N SER A 362 -2.46 13.31 -22.60
CA SER A 362 -1.04 13.59 -22.42
C SER A 362 -0.84 14.41 -21.14
N PRO A 363 -0.45 13.78 -20.01
CA PRO A 363 -0.32 14.45 -18.71
C PRO A 363 0.62 15.65 -18.70
N THR A 364 1.60 15.70 -19.61
CA THR A 364 2.52 16.83 -19.79
C THR A 364 1.79 18.13 -20.11
N LEU A 365 0.64 18.07 -20.78
CA LEU A 365 -0.19 19.24 -21.09
C LEU A 365 -0.89 19.81 -19.85
N GLY A 366 -1.15 18.99 -18.83
CA GLY A 366 -1.71 19.43 -17.55
C GLY A 366 -0.65 19.98 -16.57
N TYR A 367 0.64 19.89 -16.91
CA TYR A 367 1.72 20.35 -16.05
C TYR A 367 1.61 21.84 -15.64
N PRO A 368 1.21 22.79 -16.50
CA PRO A 368 1.04 24.18 -16.09
C PRO A 368 -0.01 24.37 -14.97
N LEU A 369 -1.09 23.57 -14.97
CA LEU A 369 -2.09 23.58 -13.91
C LEU A 369 -1.49 23.09 -12.59
N GLN A 370 -0.73 22.00 -12.64
CA GLN A 370 -0.04 21.46 -11.47
C GLN A 370 0.95 22.47 -10.87
N VAL A 371 1.72 23.17 -11.72
CA VAL A 371 2.62 24.24 -11.29
C VAL A 371 1.84 25.39 -10.64
N ALA A 372 0.73 25.84 -11.26
CA ALA A 372 -0.10 26.90 -10.71
C ALA A 372 -0.69 26.53 -9.34
N MET A 373 -1.20 25.31 -9.18
CA MET A 373 -1.71 24.81 -7.90
C MET A 373 -0.62 24.75 -6.83
N MET A 374 0.58 24.27 -7.19
CA MET A 374 1.72 24.22 -6.27
C MET A 374 2.19 25.61 -5.85
N LEU A 375 2.24 26.57 -6.77
CA LEU A 375 2.58 27.96 -6.46
C LEU A 375 1.55 28.61 -5.53
N GLY A 376 0.27 28.23 -5.61
CA GLY A 376 -0.76 28.71 -4.68
C GLY A 376 -0.72 28.03 -3.30
N ALA A 377 0.04 26.95 -3.16
CA ALA A 377 0.19 26.21 -1.90
C ALA A 377 1.45 26.59 -1.10
N LEU A 378 2.40 27.27 -1.77
CA LEU A 378 3.60 27.87 -1.19
C LEU A 378 3.32 29.32 -0.81
#